data_AF-A0A938MCI4-F1
#
_entry.id   AF-A0A938MCI4-F1
#
_cell.length_a   1.000
_cell.length_b   1.000
_cell.length_c   1.000
_cell.angle_alpha   90.00
_cell.angle_beta   90.00
_cell.angle_gamma   90.00
#
_symmetry.space_group_name_H-M   'P 1'
#
loop_
_entity.id
_entity.type
_entity.pdbx_description
1 polymer ?
#
loop_
_entity_poly.entity_id
_entity_poly.type
_entity_poly.pdbx_seq_one_letter_code
_entity_poly.pdbx_strand_id
1 'polypeptide(L)'
;MAYQNLILATVVGMSLLAGTLWAQEKPGTYPDRWVYVSRGLTKEEHVGEIREIVGTAKQHGLNGMLLAAGLEQVGRWKEDRLARLEKVKAICQENGVEIIPIIWSVGYGSMLGVDRNLAEGLLCKDVPFLVKGGEARLSPDPEVSIVNGGFEDFEKNQVKGYRFHDRPGEVSFADTEIFHTGKASLRFEGFGKYEHGHARVMQEIRVRPHRQYRVTCWVKTEALEPTSAFKIQVYSEKRCIAPVSFGIPATTDWRETALVFNSLHHDTLRVYVGLWGGKSGRIWFDDLKIEELALVNVLRRPGTPLAVRSASSGAAYEEGKDYEAIADDKLSFSRPRRDNPPIRLRPGSRIKDGERLLVNCYHGMAINEGQVTVCMSEPKLYELWRDSAAAIQKHLKPGKWFLSMDEIRAGGSCAACKARAMSMAQILGDCITQQTRIIRAVNPRAKVYIWSDMLDPNHNAHGDYYLVEGDFTGSWNYVPKDLIICCWYFARREASMKFFCDLGFEILAGAYYDGDTLDNIEGWLETCNRTPKCRGIMYTTWRNKYQLLPSFGDVVTRKSRPMM
;
A
#
# COMPACT_ATOMS: atom_id res chain seq x y z
N MET A 1 -90.73 -45.08 19.12
CA MET A 1 -89.32 -45.21 18.67
C MET A 1 -88.44 -44.79 19.86
N ALA A 2 -88.40 -45.63 20.90
CA ALA A 2 -87.29 -46.53 21.30
C ALA A 2 -86.10 -45.73 21.92
N TYR A 3 -86.06 -45.59 23.26
CA TYR A 3 -85.19 -46.32 24.23
C TYR A 3 -83.70 -45.92 24.09
N GLN A 4 -82.85 -45.63 25.10
CA GLN A 4 -82.82 -45.72 26.57
C GLN A 4 -81.50 -45.08 27.07
N ASN A 5 -81.51 -44.41 28.22
CA ASN A 5 -80.51 -44.33 29.31
C ASN A 5 -78.96 -44.47 29.14
N LEU A 6 -78.26 -43.59 29.90
CA LEU A 6 -77.20 -43.85 30.92
C LEU A 6 -75.67 -43.67 30.61
N ILE A 7 -75.02 -42.98 31.57
CA ILE A 7 -73.70 -43.22 32.23
C ILE A 7 -72.41 -42.46 31.80
N LEU A 8 -71.85 -41.75 32.82
CA LEU A 8 -70.45 -41.47 33.26
C LEU A 8 -69.37 -41.13 32.21
N ALA A 9 -68.32 -40.34 32.48
CA ALA A 9 -67.81 -39.62 33.64
C ALA A 9 -66.78 -38.60 33.10
N THR A 10 -66.72 -37.39 33.65
CA THR A 10 -65.65 -36.42 33.30
C THR A 10 -64.70 -36.28 34.49
N VAL A 11 -63.46 -36.67 34.23
CA VAL A 11 -62.33 -36.69 35.16
C VAL A 11 -61.70 -35.29 35.25
N VAL A 12 -61.60 -34.82 36.49
CA VAL A 12 -60.54 -34.00 37.11
C VAL A 12 -59.97 -32.83 36.28
N GLY A 13 -60.36 -31.63 36.69
CA GLY A 13 -59.63 -30.41 36.39
C GLY A 13 -58.33 -30.32 37.19
N MET A 14 -57.24 -30.01 36.51
CA MET A 14 -56.02 -29.49 37.10
C MET A 14 -55.62 -28.23 36.35
N SER A 15 -55.88 -27.09 36.98
CA SER A 15 -55.40 -25.77 36.59
C SER A 15 -53.88 -25.72 36.78
N LEU A 16 -53.12 -25.41 35.73
CA LEU A 16 -51.71 -25.03 35.84
C LEU A 16 -51.37 -23.93 34.82
N LEU A 17 -51.32 -22.72 35.38
CA LEU A 17 -50.52 -21.54 35.01
C LEU A 17 -50.07 -21.40 33.55
N ALA A 18 -50.66 -20.41 32.89
CA ALA A 18 -50.09 -19.75 31.73
C ALA A 18 -48.77 -19.06 32.11
N GLY A 19 -47.66 -19.76 31.91
CA GLY A 19 -46.34 -19.16 31.79
C GLY A 19 -46.16 -18.62 30.37
N THR A 20 -46.26 -17.30 30.20
CA THR A 20 -45.76 -16.62 29.01
C THR A 20 -44.25 -16.87 28.93
N LEU A 21 -43.86 -17.87 28.16
CA LEU A 21 -42.50 -18.01 27.64
C LEU A 21 -42.26 -16.81 26.74
N TRP A 22 -41.65 -15.76 27.32
CA TRP A 22 -40.83 -14.87 26.52
C TRP A 22 -39.81 -15.77 25.84
N ALA A 23 -39.93 -15.92 24.52
CA ALA A 23 -38.86 -16.49 23.73
C ALA A 23 -37.63 -15.62 24.01
N GLN A 24 -36.72 -16.12 24.84
CA GLN A 24 -35.37 -15.59 24.93
C GLN A 24 -34.84 -15.69 23.49
N GLU A 25 -34.79 -14.56 22.78
CA GLU A 25 -34.10 -14.48 21.50
C GLU A 25 -32.72 -15.08 21.74
N LYS A 26 -32.43 -16.20 21.09
CA LYS A 26 -31.06 -16.72 21.05
C LYS A 26 -30.19 -15.55 20.61
N PRO A 27 -29.11 -15.19 21.34
CA PRO A 27 -28.24 -14.12 20.90
C PRO A 27 -27.78 -14.46 19.49
N GLY A 28 -28.24 -13.66 18.54
CA GLY A 28 -27.86 -13.84 17.16
C GLY A 28 -26.41 -13.45 17.04
N THR A 29 -25.57 -14.45 16.83
CA THR A 29 -24.13 -14.22 16.68
C THR A 29 -23.83 -13.91 15.23
N TYR A 30 -23.06 -12.85 14.97
CA TYR A 30 -22.63 -12.48 13.62
C TYR A 30 -22.08 -13.69 12.86
N PRO A 31 -22.45 -13.98 11.61
CA PRO A 31 -21.93 -15.14 10.89
C PRO A 31 -20.40 -15.12 10.71
N ASP A 32 -19.78 -13.94 10.68
CA ASP A 32 -18.33 -13.78 10.48
C ASP A 32 -17.69 -13.06 11.67
N ARG A 33 -16.99 -13.83 12.52
CA ARG A 33 -16.29 -13.35 13.73
C ARG A 33 -14.85 -13.78 13.66
N TRP A 34 -13.99 -12.92 13.15
CA TRP A 34 -12.68 -13.34 12.66
C TRP A 34 -11.53 -12.77 13.47
N VAL A 35 -10.37 -13.41 13.31
CA VAL A 35 -9.07 -12.87 13.71
C VAL A 35 -8.16 -12.77 12.48
N TYR A 36 -7.45 -11.66 12.34
CA TYR A 36 -6.38 -11.52 11.35
C TYR A 36 -5.09 -12.09 11.90
N VAL A 37 -4.40 -12.91 11.09
CA VAL A 37 -3.13 -13.53 11.47
C VAL A 37 -2.10 -13.38 10.36
N SER A 38 -0.97 -12.74 10.69
CA SER A 38 0.16 -12.57 9.77
C SER A 38 1.31 -13.50 10.15
N ARG A 39 1.43 -14.63 9.46
CA ARG A 39 2.50 -15.62 9.67
C ARG A 39 2.86 -16.31 8.36
N GLY A 40 4.09 -16.13 7.91
CA GLY A 40 4.55 -16.64 6.60
C GLY A 40 4.71 -18.16 6.50
N LEU A 41 4.57 -18.92 7.60
CA LEU A 41 4.79 -20.37 7.65
C LEU A 41 6.18 -20.85 7.21
N THR A 42 7.19 -19.98 7.22
CA THR A 42 8.58 -20.33 6.89
C THR A 42 9.34 -21.04 8.02
N LYS A 43 8.76 -21.07 9.22
CA LYS A 43 9.33 -21.68 10.44
C LYS A 43 8.25 -22.47 11.17
N GLU A 44 8.67 -23.45 11.98
CA GLU A 44 7.77 -24.27 12.78
C GLU A 44 7.09 -23.48 13.90
N GLU A 45 7.78 -22.49 14.47
CA GLU A 45 7.27 -21.54 15.47
C GLU A 45 5.94 -20.92 15.05
N HIS A 46 5.80 -20.56 13.76
CA HIS A 46 4.57 -19.99 13.21
C HIS A 46 3.36 -20.91 13.36
N VAL A 47 3.56 -22.23 13.28
CA VAL A 47 2.48 -23.21 13.47
C VAL A 47 2.04 -23.24 14.94
N GLY A 48 2.99 -23.14 15.87
CA GLY A 48 2.73 -23.04 17.30
C GLY A 48 1.94 -21.78 17.65
N GLU A 49 2.38 -20.62 17.17
CA GLU A 49 1.67 -19.35 17.39
C GLU A 49 0.26 -19.37 16.80
N ILE A 50 0.08 -19.92 15.59
CA ILE A 50 -1.26 -20.09 14.99
C ILE A 50 -2.12 -21.01 15.84
N ARG A 51 -1.57 -22.09 16.40
CA ARG A 51 -2.32 -23.00 17.28
C ARG A 51 -2.87 -22.27 18.51
N GLU A 52 -2.06 -21.44 19.15
CA GLU A 52 -2.45 -20.64 20.31
C GLU A 52 -3.56 -19.64 19.94
N ILE A 53 -3.38 -18.91 18.83
CA ILE A 53 -4.35 -17.94 18.34
C ILE A 53 -5.68 -18.61 17.98
N VAL A 54 -5.64 -19.72 17.24
CA VAL A 54 -6.84 -20.47 16.83
C VAL A 54 -7.55 -21.10 18.03
N GLY A 55 -6.80 -21.65 18.99
CA GLY A 55 -7.37 -22.16 20.24
C GLY A 55 -8.09 -21.05 21.04
N THR A 56 -7.45 -19.89 21.17
CA THR A 56 -8.06 -18.70 21.80
C THR A 56 -9.31 -18.26 21.05
N ALA A 57 -9.22 -18.13 19.72
CA ALA A 57 -10.33 -17.75 18.86
C ALA A 57 -11.55 -18.66 19.08
N LYS A 58 -11.34 -19.98 19.09
CA LYS A 58 -12.38 -20.97 19.38
C LYS A 58 -12.98 -20.80 20.77
N GLN A 59 -12.14 -20.69 21.81
CA GLN A 59 -12.60 -20.52 23.19
C GLN A 59 -13.48 -19.28 23.37
N HIS A 60 -13.18 -18.21 22.64
CA HIS A 60 -13.87 -16.92 22.72
C HIS A 60 -14.84 -16.66 21.56
N GLY A 61 -15.31 -17.71 20.89
CA GLY A 61 -16.46 -17.66 19.98
C GLY A 61 -16.17 -17.15 18.56
N LEU A 62 -14.92 -16.90 18.20
CA LEU A 62 -14.50 -16.56 16.84
C LEU A 62 -14.48 -17.83 15.96
N ASN A 63 -14.75 -17.67 14.65
CA ASN A 63 -15.01 -18.79 13.73
C ASN A 63 -14.21 -18.71 12.41
N GLY A 64 -13.37 -17.71 12.24
CA GLY A 64 -12.55 -17.55 11.03
C GLY A 64 -11.21 -16.90 11.31
N MET A 65 -10.22 -17.26 10.51
CA MET A 65 -8.87 -16.70 10.51
C MET A 65 -8.56 -16.14 9.14
N LEU A 66 -8.45 -14.82 9.02
CA LEU A 66 -7.91 -14.16 7.84
C LEU A 66 -6.39 -14.31 7.86
N LEU A 67 -5.85 -15.16 6.98
CA LEU A 67 -4.45 -15.59 7.02
C LEU A 67 -3.61 -14.87 5.97
N ALA A 68 -2.73 -13.97 6.43
CA ALA A 68 -1.67 -13.35 5.65
C ALA A 68 -0.39 -14.18 5.74
N ALA A 69 -0.22 -15.11 4.81
CA ALA A 69 0.95 -16.01 4.75
C ALA A 69 1.70 -15.98 3.41
N GLY A 70 1.38 -15.05 2.51
CA GLY A 70 1.90 -15.03 1.13
C GLY A 70 1.35 -16.18 0.28
N LEU A 71 0.09 -16.57 0.52
CA LEU A 71 -0.58 -17.73 -0.10
C LEU A 71 -0.70 -17.61 -1.62
N GLU A 72 -0.63 -16.40 -2.16
CA GLU A 72 -0.57 -16.16 -3.61
C GLU A 72 0.60 -16.89 -4.30
N GLN A 73 1.64 -17.27 -3.56
CA GLN A 73 2.80 -18.03 -4.06
C GLN A 73 2.79 -19.50 -3.64
N VAL A 74 1.70 -20.02 -3.08
CA VAL A 74 1.66 -21.39 -2.49
C VAL A 74 2.09 -22.48 -3.48
N GLY A 75 1.81 -22.30 -4.77
CA GLY A 75 2.24 -23.23 -5.83
C GLY A 75 3.76 -23.31 -6.05
N ARG A 76 4.54 -22.40 -5.45
CA ARG A 76 6.01 -22.36 -5.52
C ARG A 76 6.67 -22.64 -4.17
N TRP A 77 5.90 -22.97 -3.14
CA TRP A 77 6.44 -23.28 -1.83
C TRP A 77 7.16 -24.63 -1.85
N LYS A 78 8.23 -24.73 -1.07
CA LYS A 78 8.90 -26.00 -0.80
C LYS A 78 8.00 -26.93 0.03
N GLU A 79 8.27 -28.23 -0.04
CA GLU A 79 7.47 -29.28 0.62
C GLU A 79 7.36 -29.08 2.14
N ASP A 80 8.42 -28.62 2.79
CA ASP A 80 8.42 -28.37 4.24
C ASP A 80 7.46 -27.22 4.63
N ARG A 81 7.39 -26.16 3.82
CA ARG A 81 6.43 -25.07 4.03
C ARG A 81 4.99 -25.51 3.71
N LEU A 82 4.79 -26.37 2.70
CA LEU A 82 3.49 -26.98 2.43
C LEU A 82 3.04 -27.90 3.57
N ALA A 83 3.94 -28.69 4.15
CA ALA A 83 3.64 -29.52 5.32
C ALA A 83 3.18 -28.69 6.53
N ARG A 84 3.76 -27.50 6.74
CA ARG A 84 3.30 -26.56 7.78
C ARG A 84 1.91 -26.00 7.49
N LEU A 85 1.58 -25.74 6.22
CA LEU A 85 0.21 -25.36 5.83
C LEU A 85 -0.80 -26.48 6.12
N GLU A 86 -0.46 -27.74 5.86
CA GLU A 86 -1.31 -28.88 6.21
C GLU A 86 -1.53 -29.02 7.72
N LYS A 87 -0.49 -28.79 8.54
CA LYS A 87 -0.63 -28.72 10.01
C LYS A 87 -1.59 -27.62 10.44
N VAL A 88 -1.48 -26.43 9.85
CA VAL A 88 -2.39 -25.29 10.12
C VAL A 88 -3.84 -25.62 9.73
N LYS A 89 -4.05 -26.31 8.60
CA LYS A 89 -5.38 -26.78 8.18
C LYS A 89 -5.97 -27.75 9.20
N ALA A 90 -5.19 -28.72 9.69
CA ALA A 90 -5.65 -29.66 10.72
C ALA A 90 -6.04 -28.94 12.01
N ILE A 91 -5.20 -28.02 12.49
CA ILE A 91 -5.48 -27.18 13.67
C ILE A 91 -6.80 -26.43 13.52
N CYS A 92 -7.00 -25.78 12.38
CA CYS A 92 -8.19 -24.98 12.11
C CYS A 92 -9.45 -25.85 12.01
N GLN A 93 -9.35 -27.03 11.37
CA GLN A 93 -10.44 -27.99 11.28
C GLN A 93 -10.86 -28.54 12.66
N GLU A 94 -9.89 -28.93 13.49
CA GLU A 94 -10.13 -29.42 14.87
C GLU A 94 -10.84 -28.36 15.73
N ASN A 95 -10.54 -27.08 15.51
CA ASN A 95 -11.10 -25.96 16.27
C ASN A 95 -12.37 -25.36 15.62
N GLY A 96 -12.76 -25.81 14.42
CA GLY A 96 -13.90 -25.23 13.69
C GLY A 96 -13.68 -23.77 13.30
N VAL A 97 -12.44 -23.38 13.01
CA VAL A 97 -12.07 -22.05 12.51
C VAL A 97 -11.80 -22.16 11.02
N GLU A 98 -12.51 -21.40 10.20
CA GLU A 98 -12.30 -21.38 8.75
C GLU A 98 -11.02 -20.59 8.40
N ILE A 99 -10.19 -21.09 7.49
CA ILE A 99 -9.04 -20.32 6.96
C ILE A 99 -9.51 -19.50 5.75
N ILE A 100 -9.36 -18.19 5.82
CA ILE A 100 -9.64 -17.26 4.72
C ILE A 100 -8.30 -16.72 4.20
N PRO A 101 -7.86 -17.06 2.98
CA PRO A 101 -6.65 -16.46 2.41
C PRO A 101 -6.89 -14.99 2.08
N ILE A 102 -6.00 -14.11 2.55
CA ILE A 102 -5.86 -12.76 2.00
C ILE A 102 -4.85 -12.76 0.85
N ILE A 103 -5.34 -12.42 -0.33
CA ILE A 103 -4.64 -12.35 -1.62
C ILE A 103 -5.33 -11.27 -2.45
N TRP A 104 -5.12 -11.11 -3.75
CA TRP A 104 -3.91 -10.46 -4.19
C TRP A 104 -3.97 -8.96 -3.82
N SER A 105 -2.81 -8.37 -3.55
CA SER A 105 -2.66 -6.94 -3.36
C SER A 105 -2.03 -6.26 -4.57
N VAL A 106 -2.82 -5.43 -5.25
CA VAL A 106 -2.28 -4.53 -6.27
C VAL A 106 -1.40 -3.47 -5.62
N GLY A 107 -1.84 -2.86 -4.51
CA GLY A 107 -1.13 -1.78 -3.83
C GLY A 107 0.24 -2.20 -3.33
N TYR A 108 0.35 -3.40 -2.75
CA TYR A 108 1.58 -3.94 -2.15
C TYR A 108 2.36 -4.93 -3.02
N GLY A 109 2.10 -4.95 -4.33
CA GLY A 109 3.06 -5.54 -5.26
C GLY A 109 2.94 -7.06 -5.44
N SER A 110 1.73 -7.62 -5.37
CA SER A 110 1.51 -9.03 -5.70
C SER A 110 2.20 -9.41 -7.01
N MET A 111 2.89 -10.55 -7.02
CA MET A 111 3.67 -11.08 -8.15
C MET A 111 4.96 -10.32 -8.51
N LEU A 112 5.36 -9.24 -7.83
CA LEU A 112 6.67 -8.61 -8.07
C LEU A 112 7.85 -9.51 -7.68
N GLY A 113 7.65 -10.48 -6.78
CA GLY A 113 8.63 -11.52 -6.47
C GLY A 113 8.81 -12.54 -7.61
N VAL A 114 7.88 -12.59 -8.56
CA VAL A 114 7.95 -13.42 -9.78
C VAL A 114 8.54 -12.61 -10.93
N ASP A 115 8.00 -11.42 -11.15
CA ASP A 115 8.45 -10.52 -12.22
C ASP A 115 8.31 -9.06 -11.76
N ARG A 116 9.45 -8.43 -11.48
CA ARG A 116 9.51 -7.02 -11.07
C ARG A 116 9.03 -6.06 -12.15
N ASN A 117 9.01 -6.49 -13.41
CA ASN A 117 8.50 -5.66 -14.49
C ASN A 117 7.00 -5.43 -14.40
N LEU A 118 6.24 -6.13 -13.55
CA LEU A 118 4.79 -5.91 -13.40
C LEU A 118 4.43 -4.59 -12.68
N ALA A 119 5.40 -3.87 -12.12
CA ALA A 119 5.18 -2.61 -11.40
C ALA A 119 4.49 -1.54 -12.27
N GLU A 120 3.67 -0.67 -11.69
CA GLU A 120 3.16 0.51 -12.39
C GLU A 120 4.33 1.37 -12.93
N GLY A 121 4.21 1.83 -14.16
CA GLY A 121 5.27 2.55 -14.85
C GLY A 121 4.97 4.05 -14.96
N LEU A 122 5.89 4.88 -14.47
CA LEU A 122 5.87 6.32 -14.65
C LEU A 122 6.71 6.69 -15.88
N LEU A 123 6.11 7.46 -16.80
CA LEU A 123 6.76 7.86 -18.04
C LEU A 123 7.96 8.78 -17.80
N CYS A 124 9.09 8.42 -18.38
CA CYS A 124 10.18 9.33 -18.70
C CYS A 124 10.13 9.64 -20.21
N LYS A 125 9.91 10.90 -20.59
CA LYS A 125 9.62 11.28 -21.98
C LYS A 125 10.65 12.27 -22.50
N ASP A 126 11.40 11.88 -23.52
CA ASP A 126 12.34 12.70 -24.29
C ASP A 126 13.69 12.90 -23.61
N VAL A 127 14.17 11.91 -22.84
CA VAL A 127 15.38 12.03 -21.99
C VAL A 127 16.59 12.27 -22.88
N PRO A 128 17.38 13.34 -22.67
CA PRO A 128 18.45 13.71 -23.58
C PRO A 128 19.70 12.85 -23.34
N PHE A 129 20.22 12.28 -24.41
CA PHE A 129 21.49 11.56 -24.43
C PHE A 129 22.43 12.17 -25.46
N LEU A 130 23.73 12.13 -25.19
CA LEU A 130 24.79 12.51 -26.12
C LEU A 130 25.65 11.28 -26.41
N VAL A 131 25.86 11.01 -27.70
CA VAL A 131 26.70 9.91 -28.16
C VAL A 131 28.17 10.32 -28.15
N LYS A 132 29.01 9.55 -27.46
CA LYS A 132 30.46 9.66 -27.46
C LYS A 132 31.11 8.27 -27.38
N GLY A 133 31.99 7.96 -28.33
CA GLY A 133 32.84 6.77 -28.27
C GLY A 133 32.06 5.45 -28.27
N GLY A 134 30.95 5.37 -29.01
CA GLY A 134 30.11 4.16 -29.09
C GLY A 134 29.12 3.99 -27.95
N GLU A 135 29.00 4.95 -27.04
CA GLU A 135 27.98 4.97 -25.99
C GLU A 135 27.20 6.28 -26.03
N ALA A 136 25.89 6.23 -25.80
CA ALA A 136 25.10 7.40 -25.49
C ALA A 136 24.94 7.51 -23.96
N ARG A 137 25.25 8.68 -23.40
CA ARG A 137 25.13 8.97 -21.96
C ARG A 137 24.16 10.11 -21.72
N LEU A 138 23.50 10.08 -20.56
CA LEU A 138 22.61 11.17 -20.14
C LEU A 138 23.33 12.52 -20.27
N SER A 139 22.66 13.48 -20.90
CA SER A 139 23.14 14.83 -21.10
C SER A 139 22.03 15.81 -20.70
N PRO A 140 21.84 16.08 -19.39
CA PRO A 140 20.77 16.95 -18.91
C PRO A 140 20.78 18.32 -19.60
N ASP A 141 19.60 18.87 -19.90
CA ASP A 141 19.47 20.16 -20.59
C ASP A 141 18.16 20.92 -20.23
N PRO A 142 18.23 21.96 -19.36
CA PRO A 142 19.39 22.37 -18.57
C PRO A 142 19.70 21.35 -17.45
N GLU A 143 20.88 21.44 -16.87
CA GLU A 143 21.21 20.72 -15.66
C GLU A 143 20.41 21.28 -14.47
N VAL A 144 19.89 20.38 -13.63
CA VAL A 144 19.17 20.74 -12.40
C VAL A 144 20.16 20.81 -11.23
N SER A 145 19.97 21.76 -10.33
CA SER A 145 20.84 21.91 -9.16
C SER A 145 20.09 22.47 -7.95
N ILE A 146 20.55 22.12 -6.75
CA ILE A 146 20.22 22.84 -5.51
C ILE A 146 21.27 23.93 -5.31
N VAL A 147 20.82 25.18 -5.21
CA VAL A 147 21.70 26.30 -4.87
C VAL A 147 22.00 26.27 -3.38
N ASN A 148 23.26 26.50 -3.00
CA ASN A 148 23.69 26.54 -1.59
C ASN A 148 23.34 25.25 -0.82
N GLY A 149 23.45 24.08 -1.47
CA GLY A 149 23.11 22.78 -0.89
C GLY A 149 23.90 22.38 0.36
N GLY A 150 25.12 22.91 0.53
CA GLY A 150 25.92 22.76 1.75
C GLY A 150 25.63 23.81 2.83
N PHE A 151 24.66 24.72 2.61
CA PHE A 151 24.27 25.76 3.58
C PHE A 151 25.42 26.73 3.98
N GLU A 152 26.36 26.94 3.06
CA GLU A 152 27.61 27.70 3.23
C GLU A 152 27.46 29.23 3.20
N ASP A 153 26.42 29.70 2.51
CA ASP A 153 26.08 31.13 2.41
C ASP A 153 24.87 31.43 3.29
N PHE A 154 25.11 32.20 4.36
CA PHE A 154 24.11 32.60 5.33
C PHE A 154 24.43 33.97 5.95
N GLU A 155 23.41 34.62 6.48
CA GLU A 155 23.55 35.81 7.32
C GLU A 155 22.92 35.54 8.68
N LYS A 156 23.73 35.54 9.74
CA LYS A 156 23.35 35.04 11.07
C LYS A 156 22.86 33.59 10.98
N ASN A 157 21.56 33.34 11.15
CA ASN A 157 20.96 32.02 11.00
C ASN A 157 20.15 31.87 9.71
N GLN A 158 20.07 32.91 8.88
CA GLN A 158 19.30 32.89 7.63
C GLN A 158 20.16 32.34 6.48
N VAL A 159 19.88 31.12 6.03
CA VAL A 159 20.53 30.55 4.84
C VAL A 159 20.02 31.23 3.56
N LYS A 160 20.92 31.51 2.61
CA LYS A 160 20.58 32.13 1.32
C LYS A 160 20.23 31.10 0.26
N GLY A 161 19.47 31.50 -0.76
CA GLY A 161 19.05 30.62 -1.87
C GLY A 161 17.84 29.72 -1.56
N TYR A 162 17.34 29.73 -0.33
CA TYR A 162 16.13 29.02 0.08
C TYR A 162 14.96 29.98 0.25
N ARG A 163 13.78 29.59 -0.22
CA ARG A 163 12.56 30.42 -0.09
C ARG A 163 11.95 30.35 1.30
N PHE A 164 12.30 29.32 2.06
CA PHE A 164 11.69 29.05 3.34
C PHE A 164 12.62 28.20 4.21
N HIS A 165 12.67 28.53 5.49
CA HIS A 165 13.07 27.62 6.55
C HIS A 165 12.48 28.06 7.89
N ASP A 166 12.19 27.10 8.77
CA ASP A 166 11.45 27.34 10.01
C ASP A 166 12.32 28.10 11.05
N ARG A 167 11.88 29.31 11.41
CA ARG A 167 12.35 30.15 12.55
C ARG A 167 13.88 30.26 12.72
N PRO A 168 14.55 31.08 11.89
CA PRO A 168 16.00 31.28 11.95
C PRO A 168 16.44 31.88 13.30
N GLY A 169 17.35 31.19 14.00
CA GLY A 169 17.85 31.57 15.32
C GLY A 169 17.02 31.09 16.51
N GLU A 170 15.89 30.43 16.26
CA GLU A 170 15.05 29.80 17.28
C GLU A 170 14.95 28.28 17.08
N VAL A 171 14.80 27.86 15.82
CA VAL A 171 14.66 26.46 15.42
C VAL A 171 15.70 26.05 14.39
N SER A 172 15.99 26.90 13.41
CA SER A 172 17.07 26.69 12.41
C SER A 172 18.30 27.51 12.75
N PHE A 173 19.47 26.91 12.60
CA PHE A 173 20.76 27.53 12.92
C PHE A 173 21.77 27.17 11.83
N ALA A 174 22.50 28.17 11.34
CA ALA A 174 23.72 27.90 10.57
C ALA A 174 24.80 27.45 11.56
N ASP A 175 25.26 26.23 11.44
CA ASP A 175 26.19 25.60 12.38
C ASP A 175 27.59 25.51 11.76
N THR A 176 28.54 26.24 12.32
CA THR A 176 29.94 26.27 11.86
C THR A 176 30.86 25.36 12.68
N GLU A 177 30.33 24.65 13.68
CA GLU A 177 31.10 23.72 14.51
C GLU A 177 30.90 22.28 14.04
N ILE A 178 29.65 21.93 13.69
CA ILE A 178 29.28 20.59 13.19
C ILE A 178 28.80 20.72 11.75
N PHE A 179 29.63 20.25 10.82
CA PHE A 179 29.33 20.19 9.39
C PHE A 179 29.93 18.92 8.77
N HIS A 180 29.49 18.55 7.58
CA HIS A 180 29.99 17.39 6.83
C HIS A 180 31.08 17.83 5.85
N THR A 181 30.80 18.83 5.02
CA THR A 181 31.75 19.40 4.05
C THR A 181 31.83 20.92 4.23
N GLY A 182 32.93 21.55 3.81
CA GLY A 182 33.02 23.01 3.76
C GLY A 182 33.27 23.66 5.12
N LYS A 183 32.41 24.61 5.52
CA LYS A 183 32.55 25.36 6.79
C LYS A 183 31.24 25.51 7.57
N ALA A 184 30.10 25.05 7.04
CA ALA A 184 28.82 25.15 7.73
C ALA A 184 27.86 24.03 7.37
N SER A 185 26.84 23.82 8.22
CA SER A 185 25.67 23.01 7.90
C SER A 185 24.40 23.67 8.45
N LEU A 186 23.22 23.11 8.14
CA LEU A 186 21.97 23.56 8.72
C LEU A 186 21.54 22.65 9.87
N ARG A 187 21.59 23.16 11.10
CA ARG A 187 21.10 22.48 12.30
C ARG A 187 19.68 22.91 12.63
N PHE A 188 18.86 21.94 13.03
CA PHE A 188 17.57 22.17 13.66
C PHE A 188 17.54 21.65 15.10
N GLU A 189 17.02 22.45 16.01
CA GLU A 189 16.74 22.07 17.40
C GLU A 189 15.57 22.88 17.97
N GLY A 190 15.12 22.57 19.19
CA GLY A 190 14.11 23.40 19.88
C GLY A 190 12.71 23.36 19.24
N PHE A 191 12.51 22.61 18.15
CA PHE A 191 11.26 22.52 17.40
C PHE A 191 10.06 22.06 18.24
N GLY A 192 10.27 21.21 19.27
CA GLY A 192 9.20 20.76 20.17
C GLY A 192 8.59 21.86 21.05
N LYS A 193 9.19 23.06 21.10
CA LYS A 193 8.63 24.22 21.80
C LYS A 193 7.46 24.85 21.03
N TYR A 194 7.30 24.54 19.74
CA TYR A 194 6.33 25.18 18.87
C TYR A 194 5.24 24.20 18.45
N GLU A 195 4.06 24.76 18.15
CA GLU A 195 2.92 24.03 17.65
C GLU A 195 3.31 23.19 16.40
N HIS A 196 2.92 21.91 16.41
CA HIS A 196 3.21 20.90 15.39
C HIS A 196 4.68 20.43 15.25
N GLY A 197 5.64 21.00 15.97
CA GLY A 197 7.01 20.46 15.99
C GLY A 197 7.72 20.48 14.62
N HIS A 198 7.45 21.48 13.79
CA HIS A 198 8.07 21.60 12.46
C HIS A 198 9.48 22.21 12.51
N ALA A 199 10.38 21.66 11.69
CA ALA A 199 11.74 22.15 11.48
C ALA A 199 12.20 21.80 10.06
N ARG A 200 11.96 22.67 9.09
CA ARG A 200 12.12 22.37 7.66
C ARG A 200 12.82 23.50 6.94
N VAL A 201 13.46 23.16 5.82
CA VAL A 201 13.97 24.11 4.81
C VAL A 201 13.43 23.69 3.44
N MET A 202 13.21 24.66 2.54
CA MET A 202 12.68 24.42 1.21
C MET A 202 13.34 25.28 0.13
N GLN A 203 13.65 24.62 -0.98
CA GLN A 203 14.01 25.27 -2.23
C GLN A 203 13.00 24.92 -3.33
N GLU A 204 12.61 25.94 -4.09
CA GLU A 204 11.85 25.74 -5.33
C GLU A 204 12.84 25.52 -6.47
N ILE A 205 12.63 24.43 -7.22
CA ILE A 205 13.49 24.01 -8.32
C ILE A 205 12.71 23.98 -9.63
N ARG A 206 13.39 24.28 -10.74
CA ARG A 206 12.90 24.03 -12.09
C ARG A 206 13.29 22.62 -12.52
N VAL A 207 12.36 21.91 -13.12
CA VAL A 207 12.53 20.56 -13.65
C VAL A 207 11.92 20.48 -15.06
N ARG A 208 12.26 19.43 -15.81
CA ARG A 208 11.54 19.09 -17.04
C ARG A 208 10.39 18.13 -16.70
N PRO A 209 9.20 18.30 -17.27
CA PRO A 209 8.14 17.32 -17.14
C PRO A 209 8.57 15.93 -17.63
N HIS A 210 8.02 14.89 -17.01
CA HIS A 210 8.24 13.48 -17.33
C HIS A 210 9.72 13.11 -17.32
N ARG A 211 10.41 13.49 -16.24
CA ARG A 211 11.79 13.13 -15.95
C ARG A 211 11.90 12.45 -14.61
N GLN A 212 12.96 11.67 -14.46
CA GLN A 212 13.32 11.05 -13.19
C GLN A 212 14.46 11.85 -12.56
N TYR A 213 14.40 12.07 -11.25
CA TYR A 213 15.39 12.81 -10.49
C TYR A 213 15.74 12.08 -9.20
N ARG A 214 16.95 12.33 -8.68
CA ARG A 214 17.35 11.92 -7.33
C ARG A 214 17.65 13.14 -6.49
N VAL A 215 17.16 13.15 -5.26
CA VAL A 215 17.59 14.10 -4.22
C VAL A 215 18.41 13.34 -3.19
N THR A 216 19.59 13.85 -2.84
CA THR A 216 20.41 13.33 -1.75
C THR A 216 20.67 14.39 -0.70
N CYS A 217 20.82 13.98 0.56
CA CYS A 217 21.16 14.85 1.67
C CYS A 217 21.95 14.06 2.71
N TRP A 218 23.03 14.64 3.24
CA TRP A 218 23.70 14.13 4.42
C TRP A 218 22.95 14.56 5.67
N VAL A 219 22.75 13.61 6.58
CA VAL A 219 21.95 13.80 7.78
C VAL A 219 22.70 13.27 8.99
N LYS A 220 22.74 14.06 10.06
CA LYS A 220 23.22 13.66 11.39
C LYS A 220 22.11 13.88 12.40
N THR A 221 21.98 13.00 13.40
CA THR A 221 20.95 13.13 14.44
C THR A 221 21.55 12.96 15.82
N GLU A 222 20.94 13.62 16.80
CA GLU A 222 21.24 13.43 18.21
C GLU A 222 19.94 13.47 19.02
N ALA A 223 19.64 12.34 19.70
CA ALA A 223 18.45 12.17 20.53
C ALA A 223 17.13 12.64 19.85
N LEU A 224 17.03 12.44 18.53
CA LEU A 224 15.87 12.82 17.73
C LEU A 224 14.64 11.98 18.11
N GLU A 225 13.56 12.64 18.51
CA GLU A 225 12.31 11.99 18.89
C GLU A 225 11.09 12.73 18.28
N PRO A 226 10.16 12.03 17.59
CA PRO A 226 10.35 10.69 17.04
C PRO A 226 11.23 10.72 15.78
N THR A 227 11.96 9.64 15.49
CA THR A 227 12.76 9.54 14.26
C THR A 227 11.93 9.58 12.98
N SER A 228 10.67 9.14 13.05
CA SER A 228 9.72 9.18 11.94
C SER A 228 9.30 10.60 11.53
N ALA A 229 9.66 11.63 12.31
CA ALA A 229 9.43 13.02 11.96
C ALA A 229 10.28 13.45 10.77
N PHE A 230 11.48 12.86 10.57
CA PHE A 230 12.37 13.21 9.48
C PHE A 230 11.83 12.78 8.12
N LYS A 231 11.77 13.73 7.18
CA LYS A 231 11.34 13.51 5.80
C LYS A 231 12.14 14.37 4.83
N ILE A 232 12.37 13.81 3.65
CA ILE A 232 12.62 14.59 2.44
C ILE A 232 11.36 14.44 1.58
N GLN A 233 10.74 15.55 1.20
CA GLN A 233 9.48 15.56 0.46
C GLN A 233 9.58 16.46 -0.75
N VAL A 234 9.03 15.98 -1.87
CA VAL A 234 8.93 16.76 -3.11
C VAL A 234 7.47 17.04 -3.37
N TYR A 235 7.12 18.32 -3.38
CA TYR A 235 5.75 18.78 -3.56
C TYR A 235 5.58 19.43 -4.93
N SER A 236 4.47 19.06 -5.59
CA SER A 236 3.83 19.93 -6.58
C SER A 236 2.93 20.94 -5.88
N GLU A 237 2.17 21.73 -6.64
CA GLU A 237 1.22 22.68 -6.07
C GLU A 237 0.11 22.01 -5.23
N LYS A 238 -0.29 20.79 -5.62
CA LYS A 238 -1.44 20.10 -5.01
C LYS A 238 -1.07 18.99 -4.04
N ARG A 239 0.04 18.28 -4.27
CA ARG A 239 0.36 17.04 -3.52
C ARG A 239 1.85 16.74 -3.44
N CYS A 240 2.20 15.85 -2.52
CA CYS A 240 3.53 15.23 -2.48
C CYS A 240 3.65 14.19 -3.59
N ILE A 241 4.67 14.30 -4.43
CA ILE A 241 4.95 13.38 -5.56
C ILE A 241 6.13 12.43 -5.28
N ALA A 242 6.78 12.58 -4.12
CA ALA A 242 7.81 11.67 -3.63
C ALA A 242 7.56 11.31 -2.15
N PRO A 243 6.44 10.63 -1.83
CA PRO A 243 6.12 10.28 -0.45
C PRO A 243 6.96 9.08 0.00
N VAL A 244 8.24 9.29 0.27
CA VAL A 244 9.19 8.26 0.75
C VAL A 244 9.48 8.47 2.23
N SER A 245 9.53 7.38 2.99
CA SER A 245 9.90 7.38 4.41
C SER A 245 11.32 6.86 4.59
N PHE A 246 12.05 7.44 5.54
CA PHE A 246 13.45 7.06 5.82
C PHE A 246 13.58 6.48 7.21
N GLY A 247 14.32 5.37 7.33
CA GLY A 247 14.77 4.86 8.61
C GLY A 247 16.06 5.57 9.07
N ILE A 248 15.94 6.51 10.01
CA ILE A 248 17.09 7.17 10.65
C ILE A 248 17.12 6.85 12.16
N PRO A 249 18.28 6.50 12.76
CA PRO A 249 18.40 6.36 14.20
C PRO A 249 18.17 7.68 14.94
N ALA A 250 17.77 7.59 16.21
CA ALA A 250 17.64 8.76 17.08
C ALA A 250 18.97 9.51 17.25
N THR A 251 20.08 8.77 17.28
CA THR A 251 21.43 9.31 17.29
C THR A 251 22.27 8.59 16.24
N THR A 252 22.86 9.33 15.30
CA THR A 252 23.72 8.78 14.26
C THR A 252 24.72 9.85 13.81
N ASP A 253 25.90 9.42 13.39
CA ASP A 253 26.81 10.33 12.68
C ASP A 253 26.34 10.56 11.24
N TRP A 254 27.01 11.44 10.50
CA TRP A 254 26.67 11.78 9.13
C TRP A 254 26.40 10.55 8.27
N ARG A 255 25.21 10.50 7.69
CA ARG A 255 24.79 9.48 6.74
C ARG A 255 24.03 10.08 5.59
N GLU A 256 24.34 9.62 4.38
CA GLU A 256 23.61 10.05 3.19
C GLU A 256 22.24 9.35 3.12
N THR A 257 21.23 10.13 2.77
CA THR A 257 19.87 9.66 2.45
C THR A 257 19.53 10.08 1.02
N ALA A 258 18.75 9.26 0.31
CA ALA A 258 18.41 9.51 -1.08
C ALA A 258 16.96 9.10 -1.39
N LEU A 259 16.24 9.94 -2.13
CA LEU A 259 14.98 9.56 -2.79
C LEU A 259 15.09 9.71 -4.29
N VAL A 260 14.30 8.93 -5.02
CA VAL A 260 14.09 9.07 -6.46
C VAL A 260 12.63 9.42 -6.70
N PHE A 261 12.38 10.34 -7.62
CA PHE A 261 11.03 10.75 -7.99
C PHE A 261 10.87 10.98 -9.49
N ASN A 262 9.63 10.96 -10.00
CA ASN A 262 9.28 11.42 -11.35
C ASN A 262 8.63 12.81 -11.25
N SER A 263 9.01 13.76 -12.10
CA SER A 263 8.40 15.11 -12.13
C SER A 263 6.94 15.13 -12.61
N LEU A 264 6.43 14.01 -13.12
CA LEU A 264 5.09 13.88 -13.71
C LEU A 264 4.90 14.96 -14.78
N HIS A 265 3.81 15.73 -14.73
CA HIS A 265 3.54 16.82 -15.68
C HIS A 265 4.12 18.18 -15.23
N HIS A 266 4.88 18.22 -14.13
CA HIS A 266 5.34 19.48 -13.52
C HIS A 266 6.68 19.94 -14.08
N ASP A 267 6.84 21.26 -14.19
CA ASP A 267 8.09 21.93 -14.57
C ASP A 267 8.76 22.68 -13.39
N THR A 268 8.08 22.70 -12.23
CA THR A 268 8.48 23.41 -11.03
C THR A 268 8.02 22.62 -9.82
N LEU A 269 8.92 22.43 -8.86
CA LEU A 269 8.68 21.62 -7.67
C LEU A 269 9.31 22.26 -6.44
N ARG A 270 8.81 21.90 -5.25
CA ARG A 270 9.37 22.33 -3.96
C ARG A 270 9.99 21.14 -3.27
N VAL A 271 11.31 21.20 -3.05
CA VAL A 271 12.05 20.17 -2.31
C VAL A 271 12.18 20.64 -0.87
N TYR A 272 11.58 19.88 0.05
CA TYR A 272 11.71 20.08 1.48
C TYR A 272 12.62 19.02 2.08
N VAL A 273 13.47 19.42 3.03
CA VAL A 273 14.15 18.53 3.98
C VAL A 273 13.89 19.03 5.39
N GLY A 274 13.51 18.15 6.31
CA GLY A 274 13.15 18.57 7.66
C GLY A 274 12.37 17.57 8.49
N LEU A 275 11.76 18.09 9.56
CA LEU A 275 10.92 17.39 10.51
C LEU A 275 9.46 17.84 10.43
N TRP A 276 8.54 16.88 10.52
CA TRP A 276 7.11 17.08 10.75
C TRP A 276 6.71 16.37 12.03
N GLY A 277 6.35 17.11 13.08
CA GLY A 277 5.98 16.51 14.36
C GLY A 277 7.16 16.12 15.25
N GLY A 278 8.30 16.80 15.11
CA GLY A 278 9.44 16.61 16.02
C GLY A 278 9.10 17.07 17.44
N LYS A 279 9.57 16.33 18.45
CA LYS A 279 9.36 16.63 19.88
C LYS A 279 10.64 17.06 20.58
N SER A 280 11.76 16.42 20.31
CA SER A 280 13.05 16.77 20.91
C SER A 280 14.23 16.29 20.08
N GLY A 281 15.43 16.70 20.49
CA GLY A 281 16.70 16.33 19.85
C GLY A 281 17.23 17.40 18.90
N ARG A 282 18.28 17.03 18.18
CA ARG A 282 18.95 17.85 17.17
C ARG A 282 19.11 17.04 15.89
N ILE A 283 19.02 17.74 14.76
CA ILE A 283 19.25 17.16 13.43
C ILE A 283 20.04 18.15 12.59
N TRP A 284 21.00 17.67 11.82
CA TRP A 284 21.78 18.49 10.90
C TRP A 284 21.58 17.98 9.47
N PHE A 285 21.58 18.93 8.53
CA PHE A 285 21.57 18.68 7.09
C PHE A 285 22.76 19.36 6.43
N ASP A 286 23.38 18.64 5.50
CA ASP A 286 24.46 19.15 4.68
C ASP A 286 24.42 18.46 3.30
N ASP A 287 25.10 19.05 2.32
CA ASP A 287 25.30 18.49 0.98
C ASP A 287 23.98 18.08 0.28
N LEU A 288 22.93 18.92 0.40
CA LEU A 288 21.65 18.71 -0.29
C LEU A 288 21.83 18.87 -1.80
N LYS A 289 21.62 17.79 -2.56
CA LYS A 289 21.87 17.74 -4.01
C LYS A 289 20.66 17.21 -4.75
N ILE A 290 20.57 17.56 -6.02
CA ILE A 290 19.63 16.99 -6.98
C ILE A 290 20.35 16.68 -8.30
N GLU A 291 19.99 15.56 -8.93
CA GLU A 291 20.48 15.17 -10.24
C GLU A 291 19.33 14.59 -11.10
N GLU A 292 19.39 14.79 -12.42
CA GLU A 292 18.55 14.05 -13.36
C GLU A 292 19.07 12.62 -13.52
N LEU A 293 18.15 11.66 -13.56
CA LEU A 293 18.44 10.25 -13.76
C LEU A 293 17.94 9.76 -15.11
N ALA A 294 18.62 8.76 -15.66
CA ALA A 294 18.17 8.06 -16.84
C ALA A 294 18.48 6.56 -16.74
N LEU A 295 17.54 5.77 -17.25
CA LEU A 295 17.62 4.32 -17.30
C LEU A 295 17.79 3.64 -15.92
N VAL A 296 17.26 4.27 -14.85
CA VAL A 296 17.19 3.71 -13.50
C VAL A 296 15.79 3.16 -13.24
N ASN A 297 15.70 1.92 -12.76
CA ASN A 297 14.46 1.17 -12.56
C ASN A 297 13.58 1.06 -13.82
N VAL A 298 14.20 0.92 -14.99
CA VAL A 298 13.49 0.77 -16.27
C VAL A 298 12.65 -0.51 -16.26
N LEU A 299 11.38 -0.37 -16.61
CA LEU A 299 10.44 -1.47 -16.74
C LEU A 299 10.41 -1.96 -18.19
N ARG A 300 10.41 -3.28 -18.37
CA ARG A 300 10.42 -3.97 -19.67
C ARG A 300 9.23 -4.92 -19.79
N ARG A 301 8.14 -4.42 -20.38
CA ARG A 301 6.93 -5.18 -20.72
C ARG A 301 6.13 -4.42 -21.80
N PRO A 302 5.10 -5.04 -22.43
CA PRO A 302 4.32 -4.39 -23.49
C PRO A 302 3.74 -3.02 -23.09
N GLY A 303 3.28 -2.89 -21.83
CA GLY A 303 2.74 -1.64 -21.30
C GLY A 303 3.76 -0.53 -21.03
N THR A 304 5.06 -0.77 -21.22
CA THR A 304 6.14 0.19 -20.95
C THR A 304 7.13 0.24 -22.13
N PRO A 305 6.69 0.70 -23.31
CA PRO A 305 7.55 0.74 -24.48
C PRO A 305 8.74 1.66 -24.27
N LEU A 306 9.89 1.23 -24.81
CA LEU A 306 11.10 2.03 -24.93
C LEU A 306 11.19 2.57 -26.35
N ALA A 307 11.54 3.85 -26.49
CA ALA A 307 11.90 4.42 -27.79
C ALA A 307 13.18 5.26 -27.68
N VAL A 308 14.10 5.06 -28.62
CA VAL A 308 15.31 5.86 -28.79
C VAL A 308 15.22 6.52 -30.16
N ARG A 309 15.34 7.84 -30.22
CA ARG A 309 15.24 8.59 -31.48
C ARG A 309 16.24 9.72 -31.58
N SER A 310 16.59 10.09 -32.80
CA SER A 310 17.40 11.26 -33.10
C SER A 310 16.68 12.53 -32.64
N ALA A 311 17.38 13.40 -31.89
CA ALA A 311 16.83 14.68 -31.46
C ALA A 311 16.65 15.66 -32.62
N SER A 312 17.48 15.56 -33.67
CA SER A 312 17.44 16.48 -34.82
C SER A 312 16.48 16.03 -35.91
N SER A 313 16.49 14.74 -36.28
CA SER A 313 15.69 14.21 -37.40
C SER A 313 14.41 13.52 -36.96
N GLY A 314 14.27 13.15 -35.69
CA GLY A 314 13.18 12.31 -35.20
C GLY A 314 13.27 10.84 -35.62
N ALA A 315 14.32 10.43 -36.34
CA ALA A 315 14.53 9.05 -36.77
C ALA A 315 14.53 8.10 -35.58
N ALA A 316 13.73 7.03 -35.64
CA ALA A 316 13.67 6.00 -34.61
C ALA A 316 14.78 4.97 -34.82
N TYR A 317 15.42 4.59 -33.71
CA TYR A 317 16.47 3.57 -33.67
C TYR A 317 15.95 2.28 -33.04
N GLU A 318 16.44 1.16 -33.55
CA GLU A 318 15.96 -0.19 -33.21
C GLU A 318 16.91 -0.86 -32.21
N GLU A 319 16.36 -1.30 -31.08
CA GLU A 319 17.07 -2.13 -30.10
C GLU A 319 17.51 -3.45 -30.74
N GLY A 320 18.72 -3.90 -30.44
CA GLY A 320 19.32 -5.08 -31.05
C GLY A 320 19.93 -4.84 -32.43
N LYS A 321 19.67 -3.70 -33.08
CA LYS A 321 20.26 -3.33 -34.38
C LYS A 321 21.18 -2.12 -34.27
N ASP A 322 20.69 -1.01 -33.73
CA ASP A 322 21.46 0.23 -33.56
C ASP A 322 22.14 0.31 -32.19
N TYR A 323 21.51 -0.27 -31.17
CA TYR A 323 22.02 -0.30 -29.80
C TYR A 323 21.71 -1.64 -29.12
N GLU A 324 22.43 -1.95 -28.06
CA GLU A 324 22.22 -3.14 -27.23
C GLU A 324 20.89 -3.07 -26.45
N ALA A 325 20.42 -4.22 -25.96
CA ALA A 325 19.19 -4.26 -25.16
C ALA A 325 19.32 -3.39 -23.90
N ILE A 326 18.32 -2.53 -23.65
CA ILE A 326 18.26 -1.70 -22.45
C ILE A 326 17.43 -2.41 -21.39
N ALA A 327 18.06 -2.73 -20.28
CA ALA A 327 17.42 -3.26 -19.08
C ALA A 327 18.16 -2.76 -17.84
N ASP A 328 17.46 -2.70 -16.70
CA ASP A 328 18.11 -2.47 -15.41
C ASP A 328 18.34 -3.83 -14.71
N ASP A 329 19.58 -4.28 -14.73
CA ASP A 329 20.05 -5.49 -14.07
C ASP A 329 19.98 -5.40 -12.53
N LYS A 330 19.85 -4.19 -11.99
CA LYS A 330 19.72 -3.90 -10.56
C LYS A 330 18.32 -3.44 -10.17
N LEU A 331 17.31 -3.65 -11.02
CA LEU A 331 15.92 -3.18 -10.84
C LEU A 331 15.43 -3.35 -9.39
N SER A 332 15.46 -2.26 -8.63
CA SER A 332 15.26 -2.24 -7.18
C SER A 332 14.61 -0.93 -6.79
N PHE A 333 13.30 -0.98 -6.54
CA PHE A 333 12.51 0.22 -6.29
C PHE A 333 12.84 0.91 -4.97
N SER A 334 13.16 0.15 -3.92
CA SER A 334 13.51 0.67 -2.59
C SER A 334 14.97 1.08 -2.46
N ARG A 335 15.85 0.55 -3.32
CA ARG A 335 17.27 0.91 -3.38
C ARG A 335 17.70 1.03 -4.83
N PRO A 336 17.31 2.10 -5.53
CA PRO A 336 17.70 2.30 -6.92
C PRO A 336 19.23 2.34 -7.04
N ARG A 337 19.75 1.87 -8.18
CA ARG A 337 21.18 2.01 -8.50
C ARG A 337 21.61 3.47 -8.45
N ARG A 338 22.88 3.75 -8.15
CA ARG A 338 23.42 5.12 -8.05
C ARG A 338 23.88 5.68 -9.40
N ASP A 339 24.31 4.84 -10.32
CA ASP A 339 24.80 5.25 -11.63
C ASP A 339 23.68 5.36 -12.67
N ASN A 340 23.92 6.14 -13.73
CA ASN A 340 23.07 6.23 -14.92
C ASN A 340 23.64 5.32 -16.03
N PRO A 341 22.99 4.19 -16.37
CA PRO A 341 23.47 3.30 -17.42
C PRO A 341 23.59 4.01 -18.78
N PRO A 342 24.67 3.76 -19.55
CA PRO A 342 24.75 4.22 -20.93
C PRO A 342 23.89 3.35 -21.86
N ILE A 343 23.53 3.90 -23.01
CA ILE A 343 23.05 3.13 -24.16
C ILE A 343 24.28 2.73 -24.98
N ARG A 344 24.58 1.43 -25.09
CA ARG A 344 25.72 0.95 -25.87
C ARG A 344 25.31 0.74 -27.32
N LEU A 345 26.09 1.28 -28.25
CA LEU A 345 25.82 1.15 -29.68
C LEU A 345 26.38 -0.16 -30.22
N ARG A 346 25.70 -0.76 -31.20
CA ARG A 346 26.19 -1.95 -31.89
C ARG A 346 27.12 -1.58 -33.06
N PRO A 347 28.02 -2.48 -33.48
CA PRO A 347 28.74 -2.33 -34.74
C PRO A 347 27.77 -2.15 -35.91
N GLY A 348 28.03 -1.16 -36.78
CA GLY A 348 27.15 -0.84 -37.91
C GLY A 348 25.92 0.00 -37.55
N SER A 349 25.83 0.53 -36.32
CA SER A 349 24.73 1.40 -35.89
C SER A 349 24.51 2.59 -36.84
N ARG A 350 23.22 2.93 -37.04
CA ARG A 350 22.84 4.16 -37.73
C ARG A 350 23.14 5.40 -36.88
N ILE A 351 23.19 5.25 -35.55
CA ILE A 351 23.49 6.32 -34.59
C ILE A 351 24.94 6.76 -34.76
N LYS A 352 25.19 8.07 -34.87
CA LYS A 352 26.53 8.63 -35.10
C LYS A 352 27.13 9.28 -33.86
N ASP A 353 28.46 9.31 -33.80
CA ASP A 353 29.17 10.01 -32.73
C ASP A 353 28.83 11.51 -32.74
N GLY A 354 28.67 12.09 -31.55
CA GLY A 354 28.19 13.47 -31.38
C GLY A 354 26.67 13.66 -31.58
N GLU A 355 25.94 12.62 -31.99
CA GLU A 355 24.49 12.72 -32.14
C GLU A 355 23.79 12.89 -30.78
N ARG A 356 22.74 13.72 -30.77
CA ARG A 356 21.83 13.85 -29.62
C ARG A 356 20.63 12.93 -29.81
N LEU A 357 20.30 12.18 -28.77
CA LEU A 357 19.16 11.28 -28.76
C LEU A 357 18.12 11.74 -27.74
N LEU A 358 16.86 11.40 -28.00
CA LEU A 358 15.75 11.53 -27.07
C LEU A 358 15.22 10.13 -26.75
N VAL A 359 15.10 9.82 -25.47
CA VAL A 359 14.72 8.49 -25.00
C VAL A 359 13.42 8.55 -24.23
N ASN A 360 12.45 7.72 -24.63
CA ASN A 360 11.24 7.46 -23.85
C ASN A 360 11.38 6.10 -23.18
N CYS A 361 11.10 6.05 -21.88
CA CYS A 361 11.04 4.82 -21.12
C CYS A 361 10.03 4.96 -19.97
N TYR A 362 9.81 3.89 -19.21
CA TYR A 362 9.02 3.96 -17.98
C TYR A 362 9.83 3.38 -16.84
N HIS A 363 9.69 3.97 -15.66
CA HIS A 363 10.32 3.45 -14.44
C HIS A 363 9.29 3.16 -13.36
N GLY A 364 9.57 2.16 -12.54
CA GLY A 364 8.81 1.89 -11.33
C GLY A 364 9.37 2.67 -10.14
N MET A 365 8.50 2.97 -9.18
CA MET A 365 8.87 3.76 -8.01
C MET A 365 8.24 3.18 -6.74
N ALA A 366 9.02 3.23 -5.65
CA ALA A 366 8.53 2.87 -4.33
C ALA A 366 7.88 4.08 -3.64
N ILE A 367 6.89 3.78 -2.81
CA ILE A 367 6.16 4.75 -1.96
C ILE A 367 6.31 4.32 -0.50
N ASN A 368 6.32 5.29 0.41
CA ASN A 368 6.52 5.15 1.84
C ASN A 368 7.79 4.35 2.14
N GLU A 369 7.67 3.22 2.84
CA GLU A 369 8.78 2.35 3.25
C GLU A 369 9.10 1.23 2.23
N GLY A 370 8.66 1.37 0.98
CA GLY A 370 8.97 0.40 -0.08
C GLY A 370 7.77 -0.23 -0.77
N GLN A 371 6.55 0.29 -0.57
CA GLN A 371 5.36 -0.20 -1.26
C GLN A 371 5.49 0.08 -2.76
N VAL A 372 5.21 -0.93 -3.59
CA VAL A 372 5.24 -0.80 -5.05
C VAL A 372 3.95 -1.37 -5.61
N THR A 373 3.21 -0.55 -6.34
CA THR A 373 1.97 -0.97 -6.98
C THR A 373 2.26 -1.73 -8.28
N VAL A 374 1.51 -2.80 -8.55
CA VAL A 374 1.51 -3.45 -9.89
C VAL A 374 0.51 -2.81 -10.84
N CYS A 375 0.81 -2.87 -12.13
CA CYS A 375 -0.04 -2.34 -13.18
C CYS A 375 -1.28 -3.23 -13.39
N MET A 376 -2.46 -2.68 -13.07
CA MET A 376 -3.76 -3.35 -13.27
C MET A 376 -4.11 -3.59 -14.75
N SER A 377 -3.42 -2.96 -15.68
CA SER A 377 -3.66 -3.15 -17.12
C SER A 377 -2.69 -4.13 -17.78
N GLU A 378 -1.80 -4.77 -17.02
CA GLU A 378 -0.81 -5.70 -17.57
C GLU A 378 -1.37 -7.14 -17.67
N PRO A 379 -1.50 -7.72 -18.88
CA PRO A 379 -2.13 -9.04 -19.04
C PRO A 379 -1.45 -10.18 -18.27
N LYS A 380 -0.11 -10.17 -18.20
CA LYS A 380 0.67 -11.20 -17.51
C LYS A 380 0.33 -11.31 -16.02
N LEU A 381 -0.13 -10.22 -15.40
CA LEU A 381 -0.57 -10.23 -14.00
C LEU A 381 -1.76 -11.18 -13.79
N TYR A 382 -2.72 -11.18 -14.71
CA TYR A 382 -3.92 -12.02 -14.65
C TYR A 382 -3.61 -13.49 -14.93
N GLU A 383 -2.62 -13.80 -15.76
CA GLU A 383 -2.12 -15.17 -15.96
C GLU A 383 -1.55 -15.73 -14.66
N LEU A 384 -0.69 -14.97 -13.99
CA LEU A 384 -0.11 -15.37 -12.70
C LEU A 384 -1.17 -15.53 -11.60
N TRP A 385 -2.21 -14.69 -11.61
CA TRP A 385 -3.35 -14.85 -10.69
C TRP A 385 -4.16 -16.12 -10.96
N ARG A 386 -4.31 -16.57 -12.21
CA ARG A 386 -4.96 -17.86 -12.50
C ARG A 386 -4.18 -19.03 -11.91
N ASP A 387 -2.85 -19.04 -12.10
CA ASP A 387 -1.97 -20.07 -11.53
C ASP A 387 -2.03 -20.05 -10.00
N SER A 388 -1.99 -18.84 -9.43
CA SER A 388 -2.11 -18.60 -7.99
C SER A 388 -3.41 -19.14 -7.40
N ALA A 389 -4.55 -18.82 -8.03
CA ALA A 389 -5.87 -19.29 -7.59
C ALA A 389 -5.98 -20.81 -7.67
N ALA A 390 -5.50 -21.42 -8.77
CA ALA A 390 -5.47 -22.87 -8.92
C ALA A 390 -4.64 -23.55 -7.83
N ALA A 391 -3.46 -22.99 -7.51
CA ALA A 391 -2.61 -23.51 -6.44
C ALA A 391 -3.26 -23.37 -5.05
N ILE A 392 -3.86 -22.21 -4.73
CA ILE A 392 -4.57 -22.02 -3.47
C ILE A 392 -5.75 -22.97 -3.37
N GLN A 393 -6.53 -23.14 -4.45
CA GLN A 393 -7.65 -24.07 -4.44
C GLN A 393 -7.18 -25.51 -4.24
N LYS A 394 -6.06 -25.92 -4.87
CA LYS A 394 -5.46 -27.24 -4.69
C LYS A 394 -5.05 -27.50 -3.24
N HIS A 395 -4.35 -26.55 -2.62
CA HIS A 395 -3.72 -26.75 -1.31
C HIS A 395 -4.62 -26.40 -0.12
N LEU A 396 -5.48 -25.38 -0.24
CA LEU A 396 -6.28 -24.86 0.86
C LEU A 396 -7.78 -25.16 0.74
N LYS A 397 -8.31 -25.27 -0.49
CA LYS A 397 -9.76 -25.43 -0.78
C LYS A 397 -10.69 -24.45 -0.02
N PRO A 398 -10.40 -23.14 0.01
CA PRO A 398 -11.14 -22.19 0.83
C PRO A 398 -12.54 -21.89 0.26
N GLY A 399 -13.52 -21.74 1.16
CA GLY A 399 -14.88 -21.30 0.82
C GLY A 399 -15.02 -19.78 0.72
N LYS A 400 -14.22 -19.05 1.51
CA LYS A 400 -14.14 -17.59 1.51
C LYS A 400 -12.75 -17.14 1.08
N TRP A 401 -12.68 -16.04 0.34
CA TRP A 401 -11.45 -15.43 -0.15
C TRP A 401 -11.48 -13.95 0.18
N PHE A 402 -10.32 -13.35 0.43
CA PHE A 402 -10.23 -11.93 0.74
C PHE A 402 -9.26 -11.24 -0.21
N LEU A 403 -9.71 -10.18 -0.88
CA LEU A 403 -8.94 -9.33 -1.77
C LEU A 403 -8.27 -8.19 -0.99
N SER A 404 -6.93 -8.14 -0.96
CA SER A 404 -6.12 -7.09 -0.33
C SER A 404 -5.95 -5.89 -1.25
N MET A 405 -7.07 -5.37 -1.73
CA MET A 405 -7.12 -4.25 -2.67
C MET A 405 -7.19 -2.91 -1.93
N ASP A 406 -6.28 -2.74 -0.98
CA ASP A 406 -6.11 -1.56 -0.14
C ASP A 406 -4.90 -0.72 -0.58
N GLU A 407 -4.98 0.58 -0.28
CA GLU A 407 -3.88 1.55 -0.41
C GLU A 407 -3.13 1.49 -1.76
N ILE A 408 -3.87 1.56 -2.86
CA ILE A 408 -3.34 1.52 -4.23
C ILE A 408 -2.81 2.92 -4.60
N ARG A 409 -1.54 3.17 -4.27
CA ARG A 409 -0.93 4.51 -4.30
C ARG A 409 -0.32 4.93 -5.65
N ALA A 410 -0.31 4.06 -6.66
CA ALA A 410 0.06 4.42 -8.02
C ALA A 410 -0.82 3.67 -9.04
N GLY A 411 -1.03 4.24 -10.21
CA GLY A 411 -1.85 3.60 -11.24
C GLY A 411 -2.19 4.55 -12.38
N GLY A 412 -2.51 3.97 -13.53
CA GLY A 412 -3.09 4.73 -14.64
C GLY A 412 -2.09 5.46 -15.55
N SER A 413 -0.77 5.32 -15.31
CA SER A 413 0.25 6.15 -15.95
C SER A 413 0.96 5.47 -17.12
N CYS A 414 1.11 4.14 -17.10
CA CYS A 414 1.81 3.44 -18.18
C CYS A 414 0.98 3.31 -19.48
N ALA A 415 1.65 2.97 -20.59
CA ALA A 415 1.01 2.89 -21.91
C ALA A 415 -0.12 1.86 -21.95
N ALA A 416 0.00 0.73 -21.23
CA ALA A 416 -1.08 -0.25 -21.11
C ALA A 416 -2.34 0.36 -20.47
N CYS A 417 -2.18 1.14 -19.40
CA CYS A 417 -3.30 1.85 -18.76
C CYS A 417 -3.94 2.86 -19.72
N LYS A 418 -3.13 3.65 -20.43
CA LYS A 418 -3.63 4.64 -21.40
C LYS A 418 -4.39 4.00 -22.56
N ALA A 419 -3.91 2.86 -23.06
CA ALA A 419 -4.53 2.14 -24.16
C ALA A 419 -5.95 1.60 -23.82
N ARG A 420 -6.29 1.48 -22.52
CA ARG A 420 -7.62 1.01 -22.11
C ARG A 420 -8.74 2.01 -22.39
N ALA A 421 -8.43 3.30 -22.57
CA ALA A 421 -9.44 4.37 -22.67
C ALA A 421 -10.49 4.34 -21.54
N MET A 422 -10.05 4.00 -20.33
CA MET A 422 -10.86 3.90 -19.12
C MET A 422 -10.35 4.89 -18.08
N SER A 423 -11.26 5.41 -17.25
CA SER A 423 -10.89 6.11 -16.02
C SER A 423 -10.20 5.17 -15.03
N MET A 424 -9.46 5.72 -14.07
CA MET A 424 -8.82 4.91 -13.04
C MET A 424 -9.84 4.14 -12.18
N ALA A 425 -10.98 4.75 -11.85
CA ALA A 425 -12.10 4.08 -11.20
C ALA A 425 -12.59 2.83 -11.98
N GLN A 426 -12.70 2.92 -13.31
CA GLN A 426 -13.08 1.79 -14.17
C GLN A 426 -11.98 0.72 -14.25
N ILE A 427 -10.71 1.11 -14.35
CA ILE A 427 -9.58 0.16 -14.36
C ILE A 427 -9.53 -0.63 -13.04
N LEU A 428 -9.72 0.04 -11.90
CA LEU A 428 -9.79 -0.63 -10.59
C LEU A 428 -10.96 -1.62 -10.54
N GLY A 429 -12.17 -1.17 -10.91
CA GLY A 429 -13.35 -2.03 -10.88
C GLY A 429 -13.27 -3.23 -11.81
N ASP A 430 -12.74 -3.06 -13.02
CA ASP A 430 -12.48 -4.17 -13.93
C ASP A 430 -11.45 -5.14 -13.35
N CYS A 431 -10.35 -4.65 -12.77
CA CYS A 431 -9.35 -5.50 -12.13
C CYS A 431 -9.96 -6.38 -11.02
N ILE A 432 -10.72 -5.78 -10.10
CA ILE A 432 -11.42 -6.50 -9.02
C ILE A 432 -12.43 -7.51 -9.59
N THR A 433 -13.17 -7.13 -10.64
CA THR A 433 -14.11 -8.01 -11.33
C THR A 433 -13.41 -9.23 -11.93
N GLN A 434 -12.27 -9.03 -12.59
CA GLN A 434 -11.47 -10.12 -13.15
C GLN A 434 -10.88 -11.02 -12.06
N GLN A 435 -10.36 -10.46 -10.97
CA GLN A 435 -9.89 -11.25 -9.81
C GLN A 435 -11.01 -12.13 -9.25
N THR A 436 -12.21 -11.59 -9.09
CA THR A 436 -13.39 -12.34 -8.64
C THR A 436 -13.76 -13.46 -9.60
N ARG A 437 -13.70 -13.22 -10.93
CA ARG A 437 -13.93 -14.26 -11.95
C ARG A 437 -12.88 -15.36 -11.89
N ILE A 438 -11.61 -15.02 -11.70
CA ILE A 438 -10.51 -16.00 -11.58
C ILE A 438 -10.74 -16.90 -10.35
N ILE A 439 -11.09 -16.31 -9.19
CA ILE A 439 -11.42 -17.07 -7.99
C ILE A 439 -12.62 -18.01 -8.25
N ARG A 440 -13.68 -17.50 -8.90
CA ARG A 440 -14.89 -18.30 -9.17
C ARG A 440 -14.69 -19.37 -10.23
N ALA A 441 -13.70 -19.24 -11.11
CA ALA A 441 -13.33 -20.29 -12.05
C ALA A 441 -12.80 -21.55 -11.34
N VAL A 442 -12.12 -21.39 -10.20
CA VAL A 442 -11.61 -22.52 -9.39
C VAL A 442 -12.57 -22.94 -8.27
N ASN A 443 -13.45 -22.04 -7.83
CA ASN A 443 -14.53 -22.32 -6.89
C ASN A 443 -15.79 -21.47 -7.18
N PRO A 444 -16.79 -22.01 -7.93
CA PRO A 444 -17.99 -21.26 -8.32
C PRO A 444 -18.85 -20.75 -7.15
N ARG A 445 -18.68 -21.30 -5.94
CA ARG A 445 -19.42 -20.89 -4.73
C ARG A 445 -18.60 -20.00 -3.79
N ALA A 446 -17.43 -19.55 -4.22
CA ALA A 446 -16.55 -18.71 -3.40
C ALA A 446 -17.23 -17.39 -3.01
N LYS A 447 -17.23 -17.09 -1.71
CA LYS A 447 -17.51 -15.74 -1.21
C LYS A 447 -16.24 -14.91 -1.26
N VAL A 448 -16.33 -13.69 -1.77
CA VAL A 448 -15.17 -12.81 -1.96
C VAL A 448 -15.36 -11.54 -1.12
N TYR A 449 -14.43 -11.32 -0.21
CA TYR A 449 -14.32 -10.14 0.64
C TYR A 449 -13.26 -9.20 0.08
N ILE A 450 -13.30 -7.92 0.44
CA ILE A 450 -12.33 -6.93 -0.03
C ILE A 450 -12.21 -5.80 1.00
N TRP A 451 -11.02 -5.20 1.15
CA TRP A 451 -10.89 -3.95 1.91
C TRP A 451 -11.65 -2.80 1.24
N SER A 452 -12.27 -1.92 2.04
CA SER A 452 -13.20 -0.92 1.53
C SER A 452 -12.55 0.33 0.95
N ASP A 453 -11.32 0.67 1.33
CA ASP A 453 -10.79 2.03 1.26
C ASP A 453 -10.70 2.58 -0.17
N MET A 454 -10.31 1.75 -1.13
CA MET A 454 -10.23 2.14 -2.54
C MET A 454 -11.61 2.23 -3.24
N LEU A 455 -12.68 1.82 -2.55
CA LEU A 455 -14.08 1.86 -2.99
C LEU A 455 -14.94 2.83 -2.16
N ASP A 456 -14.37 3.47 -1.14
CA ASP A 456 -15.11 4.27 -0.16
C ASP A 456 -14.79 5.77 -0.33
N PRO A 457 -15.77 6.60 -0.72
CA PRO A 457 -15.57 8.05 -0.86
C PRO A 457 -15.32 8.75 0.48
N ASN A 458 -15.61 8.10 1.61
CA ASN A 458 -15.28 8.59 2.94
C ASN A 458 -13.85 8.22 3.37
N HIS A 459 -13.10 7.53 2.50
CA HIS A 459 -11.76 7.04 2.75
C HIS A 459 -10.79 7.37 1.61
N ASN A 460 -10.35 6.40 0.79
CA ASN A 460 -9.31 6.60 -0.23
C ASN A 460 -9.86 6.69 -1.67
N ALA A 461 -11.18 6.53 -1.89
CA ALA A 461 -11.77 6.57 -3.24
C ALA A 461 -12.05 8.01 -3.71
N HIS A 462 -10.98 8.80 -3.89
CA HIS A 462 -11.02 10.18 -4.34
C HIS A 462 -9.82 10.54 -5.25
N GLY A 463 -9.84 11.75 -5.82
CA GLY A 463 -8.78 12.28 -6.68
C GLY A 463 -7.54 12.71 -5.91
N ASP A 464 -6.47 13.07 -6.62
CA ASP A 464 -5.20 13.52 -6.03
C ASP A 464 -4.52 12.51 -5.06
N TYR A 465 -4.93 11.24 -5.11
CA TYR A 465 -4.38 10.17 -4.26
C TYR A 465 -2.98 9.74 -4.73
N TYR A 466 -1.95 10.11 -3.96
CA TYR A 466 -0.55 9.70 -4.18
C TYR A 466 -0.07 9.92 -5.63
N LEU A 467 0.28 8.86 -6.35
CA LEU A 467 0.83 8.90 -7.72
C LEU A 467 -0.14 8.35 -8.74
N VAL A 468 -1.41 8.25 -8.35
CA VAL A 468 -2.46 7.83 -9.26
C VAL A 468 -2.66 8.94 -10.29
N GLU A 469 -2.68 8.54 -11.55
CA GLU A 469 -3.03 9.40 -12.67
C GLU A 469 -4.50 9.18 -13.01
N GLY A 470 -5.36 10.01 -12.43
CA GLY A 470 -6.81 9.90 -12.49
C GLY A 470 -7.44 9.99 -11.09
N ASP A 471 -8.60 9.37 -10.95
CA ASP A 471 -9.43 9.45 -9.75
C ASP A 471 -10.12 8.10 -9.50
N PHE A 472 -10.23 7.71 -8.22
CA PHE A 472 -10.96 6.52 -7.78
C PHE A 472 -12.43 6.80 -7.44
N THR A 473 -12.88 8.04 -7.46
CA THR A 473 -14.27 8.43 -7.27
C THR A 473 -15.17 7.61 -8.19
N GLY A 474 -16.19 6.97 -7.61
CA GLY A 474 -17.13 6.13 -8.34
C GLY A 474 -16.63 4.71 -8.63
N SER A 475 -15.47 4.29 -8.13
CA SER A 475 -14.92 2.94 -8.35
C SER A 475 -15.88 1.81 -7.93
N TRP A 476 -16.66 2.03 -6.87
CA TRP A 476 -17.70 1.11 -6.37
C TRP A 476 -18.83 0.81 -7.38
N ASN A 477 -18.97 1.60 -8.44
CA ASN A 477 -19.95 1.36 -9.49
C ASN A 477 -19.53 0.23 -10.45
N TYR A 478 -18.27 -0.17 -10.43
CA TYR A 478 -17.67 -1.08 -11.42
C TYR A 478 -17.25 -2.43 -10.83
N VAL A 479 -17.67 -2.74 -9.60
CA VAL A 479 -17.36 -4.00 -8.92
C VAL A 479 -18.58 -4.94 -8.82
N PRO A 480 -18.38 -6.27 -8.69
CA PRO A 480 -19.50 -7.20 -8.51
C PRO A 480 -20.33 -6.87 -7.27
N LYS A 481 -21.66 -6.86 -7.40
CA LYS A 481 -22.59 -6.47 -6.33
C LYS A 481 -22.69 -7.46 -5.18
N ASP A 482 -22.14 -8.67 -5.36
CA ASP A 482 -22.07 -9.71 -4.35
C ASP A 482 -20.72 -9.77 -3.62
N LEU A 483 -19.85 -8.77 -3.81
CA LEU A 483 -18.68 -8.58 -2.96
C LEU A 483 -19.10 -8.23 -1.52
N ILE A 484 -18.27 -8.66 -0.57
CA ILE A 484 -18.45 -8.33 0.85
C ILE A 484 -17.39 -7.29 1.23
N ILE A 485 -17.84 -6.10 1.63
CA ILE A 485 -16.98 -4.93 1.83
C ILE A 485 -16.50 -4.87 3.28
N CYS A 486 -15.19 -4.92 3.49
CA CYS A 486 -14.57 -4.85 4.81
C CYS A 486 -14.16 -3.41 5.15
N CYS A 487 -14.99 -2.73 5.95
CA CYS A 487 -14.74 -1.36 6.40
C CYS A 487 -13.81 -1.34 7.60
N TRP A 488 -12.72 -0.57 7.55
CA TRP A 488 -11.67 -0.60 8.58
C TRP A 488 -11.33 0.76 9.23
N TYR A 489 -11.93 1.86 8.76
CA TYR A 489 -11.63 3.19 9.31
C TYR A 489 -12.60 3.60 10.41
N PHE A 490 -12.20 3.46 11.67
CA PHE A 490 -13.07 3.69 12.84
C PHE A 490 -13.75 5.06 12.85
N ALA A 491 -13.03 6.13 12.52
CA ALA A 491 -13.57 7.50 12.53
C ALA A 491 -14.64 7.72 11.46
N ARG A 492 -14.64 6.92 10.38
CA ARG A 492 -15.58 7.01 9.26
C ARG A 492 -16.57 5.86 9.20
N ARG A 493 -16.47 4.87 10.11
CA ARG A 493 -17.23 3.61 10.11
C ARG A 493 -18.72 3.80 9.84
N GLU A 494 -19.35 4.80 10.44
CA GLU A 494 -20.78 5.03 10.30
C GLU A 494 -21.15 5.46 8.88
N ALA A 495 -20.39 6.40 8.32
CA ALA A 495 -20.58 6.90 6.96
C ALA A 495 -20.26 5.81 5.94
N SER A 496 -19.12 5.12 6.10
CA SER A 496 -18.66 4.05 5.21
C SER A 496 -19.63 2.86 5.19
N MET A 497 -20.00 2.33 6.35
CA MET A 497 -20.90 1.17 6.43
C MET A 497 -22.30 1.51 5.94
N LYS A 498 -22.83 2.70 6.26
CA LYS A 498 -24.10 3.16 5.71
C LYS A 498 -24.03 3.26 4.18
N PHE A 499 -22.97 3.86 3.65
CA PHE A 499 -22.78 4.03 2.21
C PHE A 499 -22.83 2.70 1.44
N PHE A 500 -22.05 1.69 1.85
CA PHE A 500 -22.07 0.39 1.18
C PHE A 500 -23.38 -0.37 1.41
N CYS A 501 -24.01 -0.22 2.58
CA CYS A 501 -25.29 -0.83 2.89
C CYS A 501 -26.39 -0.27 1.98
N ASP A 502 -26.45 1.06 1.80
CA ASP A 502 -27.40 1.73 0.90
C ASP A 502 -27.22 1.26 -0.56
N LEU A 503 -25.98 0.93 -0.96
CA LEU A 503 -25.67 0.35 -2.27
C LEU A 503 -25.99 -1.16 -2.38
N GLY A 504 -26.42 -1.79 -1.28
CA GLY A 504 -26.89 -3.16 -1.22
C GLY A 504 -25.83 -4.21 -0.90
N PHE A 505 -24.59 -3.82 -0.64
CA PHE A 505 -23.50 -4.76 -0.31
C PHE A 505 -23.67 -5.37 1.08
N GLU A 506 -23.13 -6.57 1.25
CA GLU A 506 -22.86 -7.14 2.58
C GLU A 506 -21.56 -6.56 3.14
N ILE A 507 -21.46 -6.43 4.46
CA ILE A 507 -20.38 -5.68 5.12
C ILE A 507 -19.69 -6.53 6.19
N LEU A 508 -18.38 -6.35 6.33
CA LEU A 508 -17.58 -6.82 7.46
C LEU A 508 -16.89 -5.61 8.11
N ALA A 509 -16.76 -5.57 9.44
CA ALA A 509 -15.98 -4.55 10.14
C ALA A 509 -14.57 -5.06 10.48
N GLY A 510 -13.52 -4.37 10.02
CA GLY A 510 -12.13 -4.56 10.47
C GLY A 510 -11.83 -3.63 11.65
N ALA A 511 -11.96 -4.13 12.88
CA ALA A 511 -12.26 -3.27 14.02
C ALA A 511 -11.08 -2.88 14.92
N TYR A 512 -10.28 -3.86 15.31
CA TYR A 512 -9.08 -3.61 16.14
C TYR A 512 -7.97 -3.00 15.28
N TYR A 513 -7.12 -2.14 15.87
CA TYR A 513 -5.98 -1.51 15.18
C TYR A 513 -4.82 -1.30 16.16
N ASP A 514 -4.32 -2.39 16.75
CA ASP A 514 -3.13 -2.42 17.62
C ASP A 514 -3.15 -1.46 18.83
N GLY A 515 -4.34 -1.04 19.27
CA GLY A 515 -4.55 -0.23 20.47
C GLY A 515 -4.20 -0.98 21.75
N ASP A 516 -3.92 -0.26 22.81
CA ASP A 516 -3.61 -0.86 24.12
C ASP A 516 -4.89 -1.25 24.91
N THR A 517 -6.05 -0.80 24.43
CA THR A 517 -7.38 -1.11 24.97
C THR A 517 -8.34 -1.52 23.85
N LEU A 518 -9.55 -1.95 24.22
CA LEU A 518 -10.66 -2.28 23.30
C LEU A 518 -11.74 -1.18 23.24
N ASP A 519 -11.42 0.05 23.64
CA ASP A 519 -12.43 1.12 23.77
C ASP A 519 -13.14 1.42 22.45
N ASN A 520 -12.43 1.30 21.32
CA ASN A 520 -13.02 1.51 19.99
C ASN A 520 -13.97 0.36 19.55
N ILE A 521 -13.89 -0.82 20.18
CA ILE A 521 -14.69 -1.98 19.78
C ILE A 521 -16.16 -1.79 20.11
N GLU A 522 -16.49 -1.02 21.16
CA GLU A 522 -17.87 -0.71 21.49
C GLU A 522 -18.55 0.08 20.37
N GLY A 523 -17.88 1.11 19.85
CA GLY A 523 -18.38 1.91 18.73
C GLY A 523 -18.50 1.10 17.43
N TRP A 524 -17.61 0.13 17.21
CA TRP A 524 -17.74 -0.81 16.10
C TRP A 524 -18.97 -1.70 16.25
N LEU A 525 -19.17 -2.30 17.43
CA LEU A 525 -20.31 -3.18 17.69
C LEU A 525 -21.65 -2.46 17.61
N GLU A 526 -21.72 -1.22 18.11
CA GLU A 526 -22.90 -0.36 17.93
C GLU A 526 -23.22 -0.16 16.45
N THR A 527 -22.20 0.16 15.64
CA THR A 527 -22.36 0.39 14.20
C THR A 527 -22.76 -0.89 13.46
N CYS A 528 -22.12 -2.02 13.78
CA CYS A 528 -22.46 -3.32 13.20
C CYS A 528 -23.90 -3.73 13.52
N ASN A 529 -24.34 -3.58 14.78
CA ASN A 529 -25.67 -3.99 15.22
C ASN A 529 -26.81 -3.19 14.54
N ARG A 530 -26.54 -1.94 14.10
CA ARG A 530 -27.53 -1.09 13.44
C ARG A 530 -27.42 -1.08 11.91
N THR A 531 -26.40 -1.73 11.34
CA THR A 531 -26.17 -1.76 9.89
C THR A 531 -26.79 -3.03 9.31
N PRO A 532 -27.84 -2.93 8.49
CA PRO A 532 -28.39 -4.08 7.78
C PRO A 532 -27.31 -4.78 6.94
N LYS A 533 -27.41 -6.10 6.77
CA LYS A 533 -26.44 -6.90 6.00
C LYS A 533 -24.99 -6.87 6.53
N CYS A 534 -24.74 -6.34 7.72
CA CYS A 534 -23.47 -6.51 8.39
C CYS A 534 -23.30 -7.97 8.81
N ARG A 535 -22.32 -8.66 8.23
CA ARG A 535 -22.01 -10.07 8.50
C ARG A 535 -21.21 -10.26 9.79
N GLY A 536 -20.56 -9.22 10.27
CA GLY A 536 -19.85 -9.27 11.54
C GLY A 536 -18.60 -8.42 11.60
N ILE A 537 -17.59 -8.93 12.30
CA ILE A 537 -16.46 -8.15 12.80
C ILE A 537 -15.20 -8.99 12.90
N MET A 538 -14.05 -8.36 12.67
CA MET A 538 -12.74 -8.97 12.69
C MET A 538 -11.79 -8.24 13.65
N TYR A 539 -11.06 -9.01 14.45
CA TYR A 539 -9.91 -8.53 15.22
C TYR A 539 -8.73 -8.35 14.26
N THR A 540 -8.41 -7.11 13.91
CA THR A 540 -7.33 -6.78 12.96
C THR A 540 -6.10 -6.27 13.72
N THR A 541 -4.95 -6.93 13.55
CA THR A 541 -3.69 -6.53 14.18
C THR A 541 -2.57 -6.53 13.15
N TRP A 542 -1.84 -5.43 13.04
CA TRP A 542 -0.67 -5.30 12.16
C TRP A 542 0.64 -5.47 12.94
N ARG A 543 0.57 -5.41 14.28
CA ARG A 543 1.71 -5.56 15.20
C ARG A 543 1.73 -6.89 15.95
N ASN A 544 0.86 -7.83 15.59
CA ASN A 544 0.73 -9.12 16.27
C ASN A 544 0.38 -9.01 17.76
N LYS A 545 -0.41 -7.98 18.12
CA LYS A 545 -0.93 -7.81 19.48
C LYS A 545 -2.15 -8.71 19.67
N TYR A 546 -1.96 -9.92 20.18
CA TYR A 546 -3.05 -10.88 20.44
C TYR A 546 -3.50 -10.93 21.90
N GLN A 547 -2.89 -10.15 22.80
CA GLN A 547 -3.21 -10.16 24.24
C GLN A 547 -4.68 -9.82 24.53
N LEU A 548 -5.31 -8.99 23.69
CA LEU A 548 -6.71 -8.59 23.84
C LEU A 548 -7.69 -9.46 23.04
N LEU A 549 -7.20 -10.48 22.32
CA LEU A 549 -8.04 -11.37 21.52
C LEU A 549 -9.10 -12.11 22.36
N PRO A 550 -8.80 -12.64 23.56
CA PRO A 550 -9.80 -13.23 24.45
C PRO A 550 -10.97 -12.27 24.73
N SER A 551 -10.64 -11.09 25.28
CA SER A 551 -11.62 -10.08 25.66
C SER A 551 -12.41 -9.55 24.47
N PHE A 552 -11.78 -9.44 23.29
CA PHE A 552 -12.49 -9.09 22.06
C PHE A 552 -13.57 -10.13 21.73
N GLY A 553 -13.21 -11.42 21.73
CA GLY A 553 -14.16 -12.49 21.42
C GLY A 553 -15.32 -12.56 22.41
N ASP A 554 -15.05 -12.38 23.70
CA ASP A 554 -16.08 -12.33 24.76
C ASP A 554 -17.05 -11.16 24.55
N VAL A 555 -16.51 -9.97 24.25
CA VAL A 555 -17.32 -8.77 24.02
C VAL A 555 -18.17 -8.92 22.75
N VAL A 556 -17.62 -9.47 21.66
CA VAL A 556 -18.36 -9.76 20.42
C VAL A 556 -19.49 -10.77 20.67
N THR A 557 -19.19 -11.85 21.39
CA THR A 557 -20.18 -12.89 21.72
C THR A 557 -21.33 -12.33 22.57
N ARG A 558 -21.01 -11.49 23.55
CA ARG A 558 -22.01 -10.90 24.46
C ARG A 558 -22.86 -9.80 23.80
N LYS A 559 -22.27 -8.98 22.93
CA LYS A 559 -22.92 -7.75 22.41
C LYS A 559 -23.41 -7.86 20.96
N SER A 560 -23.10 -8.93 20.24
CA SER A 560 -23.66 -9.15 18.89
C SER A 560 -25.16 -9.41 18.96
N ARG A 561 -25.92 -8.74 18.09
CA ARG A 561 -27.36 -8.93 17.95
C ARG A 561 -27.67 -9.73 16.67
N PRO A 562 -28.80 -10.47 16.63
CA PRO A 562 -29.28 -11.05 15.39
C PRO A 562 -29.35 -10.01 14.29
N MET A 563 -28.89 -10.38 13.10
CA MET A 563 -29.07 -9.55 11.91
C MET A 563 -30.57 -9.45 11.61
N MET A 564 -31.09 -8.22 11.51
CA MET A 564 -32.42 -7.91 10.98
C MET A 564 -32.42 -7.86 9.46
#